data_AF-A0A401I469-F1
#
_entry.id   AF-A0A401I469-F1
#
_cell.length_a   1.000
_cell.length_b   1.000
_cell.length_c   1.000
_cell.angle_alpha   90.00
_cell.angle_beta   90.00
_cell.angle_gamma   90.00
#
_symmetry.space_group_name_H-M   'P 1'
#
loop_
_entity.id
_entity.type
_entity.pdbx_description
1 polymer ?
#
loop_
_entity_poly.entity_id
_entity_poly.type
_entity_poly.pdbx_seq_one_letter_code
_entity_poly.pdbx_strand_id
1 'polypeptide(L)' 'MPKKVNKKEQYPFQVELHVTRVRTREGNGVIISRQGEWIQVLLPTRNKIIETSLFLVDEVS' A
#
# COMPACT_ATOMS: atom_id res chain seq x y z
N MET A 1 2.53 -45.88 -5.42
CA MET A 1 2.92 -44.74 -6.27
C MET A 1 2.77 -43.46 -5.46
N PRO A 2 3.79 -42.60 -5.30
CA PRO A 2 3.62 -41.37 -4.55
C PRO A 2 2.91 -40.34 -5.43
N LYS A 3 1.76 -39.84 -4.96
CA LYS A 3 1.02 -38.75 -5.61
C LYS A 3 1.88 -37.48 -5.56
N LYS A 4 2.20 -36.93 -6.73
CA LYS A 4 2.89 -35.64 -6.89
C LYS A 4 1.97 -34.54 -6.33
N VAL A 5 2.27 -34.05 -5.14
CA VAL A 5 1.53 -32.94 -4.53
C VAL A 5 2.13 -31.64 -5.06
N ASN A 6 1.54 -31.05 -6.10
CA ASN A 6 1.82 -29.67 -6.47
C ASN A 6 1.17 -28.76 -5.43
N LYS A 7 1.88 -28.50 -4.32
CA LYS A 7 1.51 -27.43 -3.39
C LYS A 7 1.85 -26.10 -4.08
N LYS A 8 0.90 -25.55 -4.84
CA LYS A 8 0.84 -24.10 -4.99
C LYS A 8 0.43 -23.58 -3.62
N GLU A 9 1.42 -23.16 -2.83
CA GLU A 9 1.19 -22.47 -1.56
C GLU A 9 0.42 -21.19 -1.86
N GLN A 10 -0.89 -21.26 -1.67
CA GLN A 10 -1.76 -20.11 -1.77
C GLN A 10 -1.58 -19.34 -0.47
N TYR A 11 -0.74 -18.29 -0.53
CA TYR A 11 -0.53 -17.40 0.61
C TYR A 11 -1.90 -16.88 1.09
N PRO A 12 -2.20 -16.93 2.40
CA PRO A 12 -3.53 -16.61 2.92
C PRO A 12 -3.87 -15.11 2.87
N PHE A 13 -2.96 -14.27 2.39
CA PHE A 13 -3.14 -12.83 2.23
C PHE A 13 -2.76 -12.40 0.82
N GLN A 14 -3.54 -11.47 0.27
CA GLN A 14 -3.20 -10.80 -0.99
C GLN A 14 -1.99 -9.90 -0.73
N VAL A 15 -0.83 -10.26 -1.26
CA VAL A 15 0.35 -9.39 -1.24
C VAL A 15 0.19 -8.37 -2.36
N GLU A 16 -0.21 -7.15 -2.03
CA GLU A 16 -0.22 -6.05 -2.98
C GLU A 16 1.22 -5.62 -3.26
N LEU A 17 1.74 -5.99 -4.43
CA LEU A 17 3.13 -5.72 -4.84
C LEU A 17 3.35 -4.30 -5.41
N HIS A 18 2.32 -3.45 -5.42
CA HIS A 18 2.34 -2.12 -6.04
C HIS A 18 1.78 -1.03 -5.11
N VAL A 19 2.08 -1.10 -3.82
CA VAL A 19 1.73 -0.04 -2.87
C VAL A 19 2.72 1.12 -2.99
N THR A 20 2.29 2.23 -3.61
CA THR A 20 3.09 3.45 -3.72
C THR A 20 3.29 4.06 -2.33
N ARG A 21 4.55 4.09 -1.89
CA ARG A 21 4.94 4.72 -0.63
C ARG A 21 5.14 6.20 -0.87
N VAL A 22 4.55 7.01 0.00
CA VAL A 22 4.62 8.47 -0.08
C VAL A 22 5.03 9.07 1.24
N ARG A 23 5.77 10.16 1.19
CA ARG A 23 6.07 11.02 2.33
C ARG A 23 5.09 12.20 2.32
N THR A 24 4.32 12.31 3.38
CA THR A 24 3.39 13.41 3.65
C THR A 24 3.94 14.28 4.78
N ARG A 25 3.35 15.45 5.03
CA ARG A 25 3.67 16.28 6.21
C ARG A 25 3.47 15.55 7.55
N GLU A 26 2.52 14.62 7.60
CA GLU A 26 2.22 13.86 8.82
C GLU A 26 3.15 12.64 9.01
N GLY A 27 3.86 12.23 7.96
CA GLY A 27 4.80 11.12 7.98
C GLY A 27 4.81 10.32 6.69
N ASN A 28 5.54 9.21 6.71
CA ASN A 28 5.56 8.26 5.61
C ASN A 28 4.30 7.38 5.68
N GLY A 29 3.69 7.14 4.53
CA GLY A 29 2.51 6.31 4.41
C GLY A 29 2.43 5.62 3.06
N VAL A 30 1.30 4.99 2.84
CA VAL A 30 1.01 4.21 1.65
C VAL A 30 -0.29 4.72 1.03
N ILE A 31 -0.29 4.96 -0.27
CA ILE A 31 -1.51 5.34 -0.98
C ILE A 31 -2.44 4.13 -1.00
N ILE A 32 -3.64 4.28 -0.43
CA ILE A 32 -4.68 3.23 -0.41
C ILE A 32 -5.81 3.52 -1.40
N SER A 33 -5.96 4.77 -1.82
CA SER A 33 -6.96 5.19 -2.81
C SER A 33 -6.51 6.45 -3.51
N ARG A 34 -6.89 6.59 -4.78
CA ARG A 34 -6.65 7.78 -5.61
C ARG A 34 -7.91 8.14 -6.37
N GLN A 35 -8.37 9.37 -6.18
CA GLN A 35 -9.49 9.95 -6.91
C GLN A 35 -9.03 11.25 -7.56
N GLY A 36 -8.55 11.13 -8.80
CA GLY A 36 -7.97 12.26 -9.55
C GLY A 36 -6.71 12.81 -8.87
N GLU A 37 -6.80 14.04 -8.40
CA GLU A 37 -5.73 14.80 -7.72
C GLU A 37 -5.70 14.57 -6.20
N TRP A 38 -6.74 13.95 -5.63
CA TRP A 38 -6.82 13.62 -4.21
C TRP A 38 -6.43 12.16 -3.98
N ILE A 39 -5.66 11.93 -2.94
CA ILE A 39 -5.20 10.62 -2.51
C ILE A 39 -5.53 10.39 -1.04
N GLN A 40 -5.85 9.14 -0.72
CA GLN A 40 -5.93 8.68 0.65
C GLN A 40 -4.66 7.94 1.00
N VAL A 41 -4.00 8.38 2.06
CA VAL A 41 -2.74 7.82 2.52
C VAL A 41 -2.95 7.22 3.90
N LEU A 42 -2.62 5.94 4.04
CA LEU A 42 -2.53 5.26 5.32
C LEU A 42 -1.15 5.54 5.93
N LEU A 43 -1.12 6.16 7.11
CA LEU A 43 0.07 6.35 7.93
C LEU A 43 0.19 5.19 8.92
N PRO A 44 1.02 4.17 8.66
CA PRO A 44 1.08 2.97 9.51
C PRO A 44 1.57 3.26 10.92
N THR A 45 2.47 4.25 11.08
CA THR A 45 3.02 4.64 12.39
C THR A 45 1.97 5.26 13.32
N ARG A 46 0.92 5.86 12.76
CA ARG A 46 -0.15 6.53 13.51
C ARG A 46 -1.48 5.79 13.43
N ASN A 47 -1.54 4.70 12.65
CA ASN A 47 -2.76 4.00 12.29
C ASN A 47 -3.89 4.95 11.86
N LYS A 48 -3.55 5.97 11.06
CA LYS A 48 -4.45 7.04 10.65
C LYS A 48 -4.51 7.09 9.13
N ILE A 49 -5.70 7.32 8.59
CA ILE A 49 -5.90 7.62 7.18
C ILE A 49 -6.03 9.13 7.04
N ILE A 50 -5.29 9.69 6.09
CA ILE A 50 -5.38 11.10 5.75
C ILE A 50 -5.75 11.26 4.29
N GLU A 51 -6.50 12.31 3.99
CA GLU A 51 -6.76 12.73 2.63
C GLU A 51 -5.85 13.92 2.32
N THR A 52 -5.12 13.83 1.21
CA THR A 52 -4.19 14.88 0.80
C THR A 52 -4.12 14.96 -0.72
N SER A 53 -3.57 16.05 -1.22
CA SER A 53 -3.37 16.21 -2.66
C SER A 53 -2.12 15.46 -3.11
N LEU A 54 -2.17 14.86 -4.29
CA LEU A 54 -1.03 14.22 -4.96
C LEU A 54 0.18 15.17 -5.11
N PHE A 55 -0.07 16.47 -5.21
CA PHE A 55 1.00 17.48 -5.35
C PHE A 55 1.70 17.84 -4.02
N LEU A 56 1.16 17.37 -2.89
CA LEU A 56 1.68 17.67 -1.54
C LEU A 56 2.44 16.48 -0.94
N VAL A 57 2.74 15.46 -1.74
CA VAL A 57 3.44 14.25 -1.31
C VAL A 57 4.64 13.96 -2.20
N ASP A 58 5.71 13.48 -1.57
CA ASP A 58 6.91 13.02 -2.26
C ASP A 58 6.89 11.49 -2.36
N GLU A 59 7.21 10.95 -3.53
CA GLU A 59 7.37 9.51 -3.72
C GLU A 59 8.66 9.02 -3.02
N VAL A 60 8.54 7.93 -2.27
CA VAL A 60 9.68 7.29 -1.61
C VAL A 60 10.02 6.03 -2.40
N SER A 61 11.05 6.11 -3.24
CA SER A 61 11.62 4.98 -4.00
C SER A 61 12.21 3.89 -3.11
#